data_AF-A0A1Z8X0A8-F1
#
_entry.id   AF-A0A1Z8X0A8-F1
#
_cell.length_a   1.000
_cell.length_b   1.000
_cell.length_c   1.000
_cell.angle_alpha   90.00
_cell.angle_beta   90.00
_cell.angle_gamma   90.00
#
_symmetry.space_group_name_H-M   'P 1'
#
loop_
_entity.id
_entity.type
_entity.pdbx_description
1 polymer ?
#
loop_
_entity_poly.entity_id
_entity_poly.type
_entity_poly.pdbx_seq_one_letter_code
_entity_poly.pdbx_strand_id
1 'polypeptide(L)'
;MSHPSKLKGNRFEREIVDKAKDTGLKDVKRAWGSNGMALGEHPEVDCLIDGYKVQAKVRKKLPAYLIPSKEVDAVVFKQDRGEILMLVRYEDWLFERKRNK
;
A
#
# COMPACT_ATOMS: atom_id res chain seq x y z
N MET A 1 -16.11 -3.89 19.75
CA MET A 1 -15.84 -4.57 18.45
C MET A 1 -15.43 -3.54 17.42
N SER A 2 -14.40 -3.80 16.60
CA SER A 2 -14.01 -2.88 15.52
C SER A 2 -14.96 -2.98 14.32
N HIS A 3 -15.23 -1.88 13.64
CA HIS A 3 -16.13 -1.82 12.48
C HIS A 3 -15.70 -2.79 11.34
N PRO A 4 -16.63 -3.47 10.64
CA PRO A 4 -16.30 -4.45 9.58
C PRO A 4 -15.37 -3.91 8.49
N SER A 5 -15.55 -2.65 8.08
CA SER A 5 -14.68 -1.99 7.10
C SER A 5 -13.24 -1.87 7.60
N LYS A 6 -13.04 -1.60 8.90
CA LYS A 6 -11.71 -1.53 9.53
C LYS A 6 -11.05 -2.90 9.56
N LEU A 7 -11.81 -3.95 9.91
CA LEU A 7 -11.32 -5.33 9.83
C LEU A 7 -10.87 -5.72 8.42
N LYS A 8 -11.66 -5.31 7.41
CA LYS A 8 -11.33 -5.55 6.00
C LYS A 8 -10.04 -4.86 5.57
N GLY A 9 -9.85 -3.59 5.95
CA GLY A 9 -8.61 -2.85 5.73
C GLY A 9 -7.41 -3.53 6.40
N ASN A 10 -7.50 -3.79 7.70
CA ASN A 10 -6.43 -4.43 8.47
C ASN A 10 -6.01 -5.79 7.91
N ARG A 11 -6.98 -6.61 7.43
CA ARG A 11 -6.67 -7.89 6.77
C ARG A 11 -5.91 -7.67 5.47
N PHE A 12 -6.31 -6.68 4.67
CA PHE A 12 -5.66 -6.40 3.40
C PHE A 12 -4.23 -5.85 3.58
N GLU A 13 -4.01 -4.96 4.54
CA GLU A 13 -2.66 -4.48 4.88
C GLU A 13 -1.73 -5.64 5.30
N ARG A 14 -2.25 -6.59 6.09
CA ARG A 14 -1.49 -7.80 6.45
C ARG A 14 -1.15 -8.63 5.22
N GLU A 15 -2.13 -8.87 4.35
CA GLU A 15 -1.94 -9.61 3.11
C GLU A 15 -0.88 -8.98 2.19
N ILE A 16 -0.79 -7.66 2.12
CA ILE A 16 0.25 -6.94 1.37
C ILE A 16 1.63 -7.23 1.97
N VAL A 17 1.77 -7.07 3.28
CA VAL A 17 3.03 -7.27 4.01
C VAL A 17 3.49 -8.73 3.96
N ASP A 18 2.57 -9.68 4.14
CA ASP A 18 2.89 -11.11 4.11
C ASP A 18 3.39 -11.51 2.71
N LYS A 19 2.70 -11.09 1.64
CA LYS A 19 3.14 -11.33 0.26
C LYS A 19 4.51 -10.73 -0.05
N ALA A 20 4.80 -9.53 0.43
CA ALA A 20 6.11 -8.91 0.24
C ALA A 20 7.22 -9.64 1.01
N LYS A 21 6.92 -10.17 2.21
CA LYS A 21 7.87 -11.01 2.94
C LYS A 21 8.13 -12.34 2.24
N ASP A 22 7.10 -12.93 1.63
CA ASP A 22 7.20 -14.19 0.88
C ASP A 22 8.14 -14.09 -0.34
N THR A 23 8.36 -12.89 -0.88
CA THR A 23 9.36 -12.68 -1.96
C THR A 23 10.79 -12.55 -1.45
N GLY A 24 11.02 -12.63 -0.13
CA GLY A 24 12.32 -12.49 0.50
C GLY A 24 12.75 -11.04 0.79
N LEU A 25 11.85 -10.06 0.64
CA LEU A 25 12.14 -8.68 1.03
C LEU A 25 12.30 -8.58 2.56
N LYS A 26 13.32 -7.84 3.00
CA LYS A 26 13.69 -7.78 4.42
C LYS A 26 13.06 -6.62 5.17
N ASP A 27 12.96 -5.44 4.55
CA ASP A 27 12.41 -4.25 5.21
C ASP A 27 10.92 -4.08 4.90
N VAL A 28 10.08 -4.92 5.51
CA VAL A 28 8.63 -4.95 5.25
C VAL A 28 7.86 -4.78 6.56
N LYS A 29 7.15 -3.66 6.69
CA LYS A 29 6.46 -3.26 7.92
C LYS A 29 5.03 -2.77 7.64
N ARG A 30 4.11 -3.10 8.55
CA ARG A 30 2.74 -2.55 8.58
C ARG A 30 2.64 -1.47 9.63
N ALA A 31 1.94 -0.39 9.35
CA ALA A 31 1.68 0.66 10.32
C ALA A 31 0.82 0.15 11.48
N TRP A 32 1.21 0.48 12.72
CA TRP A 32 0.37 0.16 13.87
C TRP A 32 -0.92 0.99 13.82
N GLY A 33 -2.07 0.33 13.97
CA GLY A 33 -3.37 0.99 13.92
C GLY A 33 -3.75 1.62 12.56
N SER A 34 -3.06 1.27 11.48
CA SER A 34 -3.23 1.88 10.15
C SER A 34 -2.96 3.39 10.16
N ASN A 35 -1.90 3.78 10.87
CA ASN A 35 -1.44 5.16 10.96
C ASN A 35 0.08 5.22 10.79
N GLY A 36 0.52 5.79 9.66
CA GLY A 36 1.93 5.88 9.30
C GLY A 36 2.81 6.60 10.32
N MET A 37 2.24 7.42 11.22
CA MET A 37 3.01 8.03 12.32
C MET A 37 3.72 7.00 13.19
N ALA A 38 3.16 5.79 13.32
CA ALA A 38 3.80 4.69 14.05
C ALA A 38 5.08 4.16 13.37
N LEU A 39 5.29 4.50 12.10
CA LEU A 39 6.48 4.18 11.31
C LEU A 39 7.37 5.42 11.09
N GLY A 40 7.04 6.56 11.69
CA GLY A 40 7.71 7.84 11.42
C GLY A 40 7.30 8.50 10.10
N GLU A 41 6.16 8.08 9.52
CA GLU A 41 5.68 8.51 8.21
C GLU A 41 4.38 9.34 8.30
N HIS A 42 3.92 9.85 7.15
CA HIS A 42 2.62 10.52 7.05
C HIS A 42 1.48 9.56 7.44
N PRO A 43 0.39 10.03 8.09
CA PRO A 43 -0.72 9.16 8.52
C PRO A 43 -1.35 8.28 7.44
N GLU A 44 -1.23 8.67 6.17
CA GLU A 44 -1.76 7.90 5.02
C GLU A 44 -0.93 6.67 4.63
N VAL A 45 0.28 6.53 5.17
CA VAL A 45 1.14 5.38 4.92
C VAL A 45 0.65 4.20 5.76
N ASP A 46 0.12 3.18 5.09
CA ASP A 46 -0.38 1.97 5.74
C ASP A 46 0.72 0.90 5.87
N CYS A 47 1.65 0.86 4.92
CA CYS A 47 2.75 -0.10 4.86
C CYS A 47 4.03 0.57 4.36
N LEU A 48 5.18 0.10 4.85
CA LEU A 48 6.50 0.35 4.29
C LEU A 48 7.02 -0.96 3.70
N ILE A 49 7.26 -0.97 2.39
CA ILE A 49 7.72 -2.15 1.65
C ILE A 49 9.04 -1.81 0.99
N ASP A 50 10.16 -2.24 1.57
CA ASP A 50 11.52 -2.01 1.06
C ASP A 50 11.81 -0.54 0.73
N GLY A 51 11.51 0.34 1.69
CA GLY A 51 11.64 1.80 1.53
C GLY A 51 10.49 2.48 0.77
N TYR A 52 9.51 1.72 0.25
CA TYR A 52 8.37 2.26 -0.49
C TYR A 52 7.16 2.55 0.42
N LYS A 53 6.61 3.75 0.34
CA LYS A 53 5.46 4.21 1.13
C LYS A 53 4.16 3.83 0.43
N VAL A 54 3.42 2.88 1.02
CA VAL A 54 2.25 2.28 0.41
C VAL A 54 0.98 2.63 1.18
N GLN A 55 -0.04 3.06 0.44
CA GLN A 55 -1.42 3.13 0.94
C GLN A 55 -2.22 1.90 0.49
N ALA A 56 -2.98 1.29 1.39
CA ALA A 56 -3.79 0.11 1.13
C ALA A 56 -5.27 0.48 0.97
N LYS A 57 -5.89 0.13 -0.16
CA LYS A 57 -7.32 0.38 -0.41
C LYS A 57 -8.06 -0.86 -0.88
N VAL A 58 -9.12 -1.24 -0.16
CA VAL A 58 -10.09 -2.20 -0.70
C VAL A 58 -11.32 -1.47 -1.24
N ARG A 59 -11.82 -1.90 -2.39
CA ARG A 59 -13.03 -1.38 -3.04
C ARG A 59 -13.99 -2.51 -3.38
N LYS A 60 -15.26 -2.18 -3.56
CA LYS A 60 -16.26 -3.17 -4.04
C LYS A 60 -16.06 -3.52 -5.51
N LYS A 61 -15.61 -2.54 -6.32
CA LYS A 61 -15.28 -2.64 -7.74
C LYS A 61 -14.00 -1.83 -8.00
N LEU A 62 -13.29 -2.11 -9.08
CA LEU A 62 -12.18 -1.26 -9.51
C LEU A 62 -12.68 0.19 -9.68
N PRO A 63 -11.98 1.18 -9.12
CA PRO A 63 -12.41 2.57 -9.19
C PRO A 63 -12.22 3.13 -10.60
N ALA A 64 -13.12 4.00 -11.05
CA ALA A 64 -12.92 4.77 -12.28
C ALA A 64 -11.73 5.72 -12.17
N TYR A 65 -11.44 6.18 -10.95
CA TYR A 65 -10.30 7.03 -10.65
C TYR A 65 -9.72 6.74 -9.28
N LEU A 66 -8.40 6.65 -9.22
CA LEU A 66 -7.60 6.52 -8.02
C LEU A 66 -6.29 7.24 -8.32
N ILE A 67 -5.81 8.09 -7.41
CA ILE A 67 -4.49 8.73 -7.54
C ILE A 67 -3.76 8.53 -6.21
N PRO A 68 -2.46 8.20 -6.23
CA PRO A 68 -1.62 8.35 -5.05
C PRO A 68 -1.62 9.81 -4.57
N SER A 69 -1.72 10.04 -3.26
CA SER A 69 -1.46 11.36 -2.70
C SER A 69 0.04 11.68 -2.79
N LYS A 70 0.44 12.93 -2.52
CA LYS A 70 1.87 13.31 -2.52
C LYS A 70 2.67 12.64 -1.38
N GLU A 71 1.97 12.05 -0.42
CA GLU A 71 2.55 11.50 0.82
C GLU A 71 2.90 10.01 0.70
N VAL A 72 2.49 9.38 -0.40
CA VAL A 72 2.68 7.95 -0.67
C VAL A 72 3.24 7.75 -2.07
N ASP A 73 4.08 6.75 -2.23
CA ASP A 73 4.70 6.43 -3.51
C ASP A 73 3.74 5.61 -4.39
N ALA A 74 2.88 4.80 -3.76
CA ALA A 74 1.82 4.07 -4.45
C ALA A 74 0.59 3.79 -3.60
N VAL A 75 -0.49 3.47 -4.33
CA VAL A 75 -1.68 2.84 -3.76
C VAL A 75 -1.72 1.38 -4.21
N VAL A 76 -1.69 0.47 -3.24
CA VAL A 76 -1.97 -0.95 -3.47
C VAL A 76 -3.46 -1.18 -3.18
N PHE A 77 -4.17 -1.78 -4.12
CA PHE A 77 -5.61 -1.89 -4.06
C PHE A 77 -6.15 -3.18 -4.66
N LYS A 78 -7.35 -3.55 -4.24
CA LYS A 78 -8.11 -4.63 -4.89
C LYS A 78 -9.61 -4.37 -4.83
N GLN A 79 -10.32 -4.97 -5.78
CA GLN A 79 -11.76 -5.15 -5.68
C GLN A 79 -12.11 -6.40 -4.87
N ASP A 80 -13.38 -6.56 -4.49
CA ASP A 80 -13.82 -7.75 -3.78
C ASP A 80 -13.56 -9.01 -4.60
N ARG A 81 -12.83 -9.98 -3.99
CA ARG A 81 -12.38 -11.23 -4.62
C ARG A 81 -11.53 -11.05 -5.89
N GLY A 82 -11.03 -9.83 -6.13
CA GLY A 82 -10.15 -9.53 -7.24
C GLY A 82 -8.68 -9.72 -6.89
N GLU A 83 -7.84 -9.58 -7.91
CA GLU A 83 -6.39 -9.53 -7.76
C GLU A 83 -5.92 -8.26 -7.03
N ILE A 84 -4.71 -8.34 -6.47
CA ILE A 84 -4.03 -7.20 -5.87
C ILE A 84 -3.31 -6.45 -6.99
N LEU A 85 -3.65 -5.17 -7.14
CA LEU A 85 -3.05 -4.26 -8.10
C LEU A 85 -2.28 -3.16 -7.36
N MET A 86 -1.35 -2.53 -8.07
CA MET A 86 -0.59 -1.40 -7.58
C MET A 86 -0.69 -0.26 -8.58
N LEU A 87 -0.95 0.94 -8.07
CA LEU A 87 -0.97 2.17 -8.84
C LEU A 87 0.22 3.04 -8.41
N VAL A 88 1.13 3.27 -9.36
CA VAL A 88 2.26 4.19 -9.25
C VAL A 88 2.03 5.31 -10.26
N ARG A 89 2.45 6.54 -9.97
CA ARG A 89 2.45 7.58 -11.01
C ARG A 89 3.45 7.20 -12.10
N TYR A 90 3.04 7.36 -13.35
CA TYR A 90 3.88 6.95 -14.47
C TYR A 90 5.23 7.69 -14.50
N GLU A 91 5.24 8.98 -14.18
CA GLU A 91 6.47 9.78 -14.11
C GLU A 91 7.41 9.34 -12.99
N ASP A 92 6.88 9.04 -11.80
CA ASP A 92 7.64 8.53 -10.66
C ASP A 92 8.32 7.20 -11.04
N TRP A 93 7.58 6.30 -11.67
CA TRP A 93 8.12 5.03 -12.17
C TRP A 93 9.21 5.24 -13.24
N LEU A 94 8.99 6.14 -14.21
CA LEU A 94 10.00 6.45 -15.24
C LEU A 94 11.29 6.99 -14.62
N PHE A 95 11.17 7.86 -13.62
CA PHE A 95 12.31 8.44 -12.91
C PHE A 95 13.13 7.38 -12.19
N GLU A 96 12.48 6.45 -11.48
CA GLU A 96 13.14 5.31 -10.83
C GLU A 96 13.89 4.43 -11.84
N ARG A 97 13.27 4.10 -12.98
CA ARG A 97 13.90 3.27 -14.02
C ARG A 97 15.12 3.94 -14.63
N LYS A 98 15.13 5.28 -14.73
CA LYS A 98 16.30 6.04 -15.20
C LYS A 98 17.45 6.02 -14.19
N ARG A 99 17.16 6.13 -12.89
CA ARG A 99 18.18 6.10 -11.82
C ARG A 99 18.88 4.77 -11.66
N ASN A 100 18.20 3.67 -12.00
CA ASN A 100 18.71 2.30 -11.86
C ASN A 100 19.43 1.78 -13.13
N LYS A 101 19.66 2.64 -14.13
CA LYS A 101 20.52 2.38 -15.30
C LYS A 101 21.86 3.06 -15.11
#